data_AF-A0A6A3GUT4-F1
#
_entry.id   AF-A0A6A3GUT4-F1
#
_cell.length_a   1.000
_cell.length_b   1.000
_cell.length_c   1.000
_cell.angle_alpha   90.00
_cell.angle_beta   90.00
_cell.angle_gamma   90.00
#
_symmetry.space_group_name_H-M   'P 1'
#
loop_
_entity.id
_entity.type
_entity.pdbx_description
1 polymer ?
#
loop_
_entity_poly.entity_id
_entity_poly.type
_entity_poly.pdbx_seq_one_letter_code
_entity_poly.pdbx_strand_id
1 'polypeptide(L)'
;MEDSGSRLPARQDFPHPSDAHWATLEKMVSLLGEAAFAGFPNLPAEQQRARVERFDKYESSLIAHVSAAAQEAARATMRAEVQSAAQASATNTASFAARPTMTKPVKMSVPTFDGKDSDSLVFWVREIEIALSAGQIYDARAQVAFALSNLGGRARAWAVARETATPGYFTSWSFMEQELRSTFLLANVAYRHRCSFLRCKQGKRSLQDYAMELLNLEAAMAGAPLSEDVKVTVFMDGVRTGPVRTELFRRQPKPFNEATHIAMLEDHCVRSAQGHTPHDEASEGPTPMEISLAESARSQKTQRASGRCFGCN
;
A
#
# COMPACT_ATOMS: atom_id res chain seq x y z
N MET A 1 -9.20 -30.58 -35.24
CA MET A 1 -8.12 -30.35 -34.25
C MET A 1 -6.83 -30.42 -35.03
N GLU A 2 -6.41 -29.26 -35.56
CA GLU A 2 -5.09 -29.13 -36.16
C GLU A 2 -4.15 -28.62 -35.06
N ASP A 3 -3.11 -29.39 -34.83
CA ASP A 3 -2.02 -29.11 -33.91
C ASP A 3 -1.15 -28.00 -34.51
N SER A 4 -1.48 -26.75 -34.21
CA SER A 4 -0.63 -25.59 -34.52
C SER A 4 0.53 -25.58 -33.54
N GLY A 5 1.53 -26.43 -33.81
CA GLY A 5 2.78 -26.49 -33.09
C GLY A 5 3.42 -25.11 -32.99
N SER A 6 3.52 -24.61 -31.77
CA SER A 6 4.38 -23.48 -31.39
C SER A 6 5.83 -23.84 -31.70
N ARG A 7 6.28 -23.47 -32.90
CA ARG A 7 7.67 -23.58 -33.32
C ARG A 7 8.34 -22.22 -33.14
N LEU A 8 9.46 -22.20 -32.43
CA LEU A 8 10.33 -21.02 -32.34
C LEU A 8 10.70 -20.53 -33.75
N PRO A 9 10.67 -19.21 -34.01
CA PRO A 9 11.00 -18.67 -35.32
C PRO A 9 12.44 -19.04 -35.68
N ALA A 10 12.63 -19.77 -36.78
CA ALA A 10 13.96 -20.08 -37.28
C ALA A 10 14.43 -18.96 -38.19
N ARG A 11 15.73 -18.66 -38.18
CA ARG A 11 16.34 -17.64 -39.06
C ARG A 11 16.07 -17.89 -40.56
N GLN A 12 15.70 -19.12 -40.91
CA GLN A 12 15.32 -19.54 -42.27
C GLN A 12 13.92 -19.03 -42.68
N ASP A 13 13.05 -18.70 -41.71
CA ASP A 13 11.68 -18.21 -41.95
C ASP A 13 11.64 -16.71 -42.27
N PHE A 14 12.77 -16.01 -42.14
CA PHE A 14 12.88 -14.56 -42.34
C PHE A 14 14.14 -14.21 -43.16
N PRO A 15 14.08 -14.22 -44.50
CA PRO A 15 15.25 -13.97 -45.36
C PRO A 15 15.65 -12.48 -45.50
N HIS A 16 14.88 -11.55 -44.94
CA HIS A 16 15.02 -10.10 -45.13
C HIS A 16 15.47 -9.23 -43.92
N PRO A 17 15.48 -9.67 -42.64
CA PRO A 17 16.00 -8.86 -41.54
C PRO A 17 17.53 -8.84 -41.50
N SER A 18 18.11 -7.69 -41.12
CA SER A 18 19.53 -7.60 -40.77
C SER A 18 19.81 -8.32 -39.44
N ASP A 19 21.09 -8.63 -39.16
CA ASP A 19 21.50 -9.28 -37.91
C ASP A 19 21.00 -8.55 -36.64
N ALA A 20 20.97 -7.22 -36.69
CA ALA A 20 20.44 -6.40 -35.60
C ALA A 20 18.93 -6.62 -35.39
N HIS A 21 18.14 -6.68 -36.47
CA HIS A 21 16.71 -6.97 -36.37
C HIS A 21 16.44 -8.39 -35.85
N TRP A 22 17.29 -9.36 -36.20
CA TRP A 22 17.18 -10.72 -35.69
C TRP A 22 17.45 -10.80 -34.19
N ALA A 23 18.48 -10.12 -33.70
CA ALA A 23 18.78 -10.05 -32.27
C ALA A 23 17.63 -9.39 -31.47
N THR A 24 17.04 -8.32 -31.99
CA THR A 24 15.87 -7.68 -31.37
C THR A 24 14.66 -8.62 -31.36
N LEU A 25 14.47 -9.44 -32.41
CA LEU A 25 13.39 -10.44 -32.47
C LEU A 25 13.55 -11.55 -31.44
N GLU A 26 14.75 -12.11 -31.30
CA GLU A 26 15.04 -13.11 -30.25
C GLU A 26 14.75 -12.54 -28.86
N LYS A 27 15.12 -11.28 -28.65
CA LYS A 27 14.85 -10.55 -27.42
C LYS A 27 13.35 -10.32 -27.18
N MET A 28 12.60 -9.96 -28.21
CA MET A 28 11.14 -9.82 -28.16
C MET A 28 10.47 -11.13 -27.76
N VAL A 29 10.87 -12.26 -28.36
CA VAL A 29 10.32 -13.59 -28.07
C VAL A 29 10.63 -14.00 -26.64
N SER A 30 11.87 -13.77 -26.19
CA SER A 30 12.29 -14.05 -24.80
C SER A 30 11.52 -13.23 -23.76
N LEU A 31 11.25 -11.95 -24.03
CA LEU A 31 10.61 -11.03 -23.08
C LEU A 31 9.08 -11.09 -23.09
N LEU A 32 8.45 -11.28 -24.25
CA LEU A 32 7.00 -11.24 -24.40
C LEU A 32 6.35 -12.64 -24.45
N GLY A 33 7.16 -13.69 -24.59
CA GLY A 33 6.70 -15.06 -24.71
C GLY A 33 6.12 -15.41 -26.08
N GLU A 34 6.08 -16.70 -26.40
CA GLU A 34 5.68 -17.21 -27.72
C GLU A 34 4.25 -16.84 -28.12
N ALA A 35 3.32 -16.78 -27.16
CA ALA A 35 1.93 -16.43 -27.40
C ALA A 35 1.75 -14.99 -27.93
N ALA A 36 2.60 -14.04 -27.50
CA ALA A 36 2.57 -12.66 -27.98
C ALA A 36 3.12 -12.53 -29.41
N PHE A 37 3.83 -13.56 -29.88
CA PHE A 37 4.42 -13.66 -31.20
C PHE A 37 3.54 -14.46 -32.19
N ALA A 38 2.44 -15.05 -31.72
CA ALA A 38 1.49 -15.76 -32.56
C ALA A 38 0.96 -14.84 -33.67
N GLY A 39 1.25 -15.21 -34.93
CA GLY A 39 0.87 -14.44 -36.12
C GLY A 39 1.87 -13.38 -36.59
N PHE A 40 2.98 -13.13 -35.87
CA PHE A 40 4.06 -12.26 -36.35
C PHE A 40 4.68 -12.75 -37.68
N PRO A 41 4.97 -14.07 -37.87
CA PRO A 41 5.50 -14.57 -39.14
C PRO A 41 4.56 -14.35 -40.34
N ASN A 42 3.25 -14.20 -40.09
CA ASN A 42 2.24 -14.02 -41.13
C ASN A 42 2.05 -12.55 -41.55
N LEU A 43 2.75 -11.61 -40.90
CA LEU A 43 2.67 -10.19 -41.25
C LEU A 43 3.53 -9.86 -42.49
N PRO A 44 3.14 -8.86 -43.30
CA PRO A 44 4.00 -8.34 -44.36
C PRO A 44 5.36 -7.85 -43.81
N ALA A 45 6.43 -8.02 -44.60
CA ALA A 45 7.80 -7.72 -44.17
C ALA A 45 8.02 -6.27 -43.67
N GLU A 46 7.29 -5.29 -44.21
CA GLU A 46 7.31 -3.91 -43.71
C GLU A 46 6.68 -3.77 -42.31
N GLN A 47 5.60 -4.50 -42.05
CA GLN A 47 4.93 -4.48 -40.74
C GLN A 47 5.75 -5.24 -39.70
N GLN A 48 6.44 -6.31 -40.09
CA GLN A 48 7.39 -7.01 -39.22
C GLN A 48 8.52 -6.08 -38.79
N ARG A 49 9.17 -5.41 -39.76
CA ARG A 49 10.25 -4.44 -39.49
C ARG A 49 9.77 -3.29 -38.60
N ALA A 50 8.66 -2.65 -38.93
CA ALA A 50 8.13 -1.55 -38.14
C ALA A 50 7.77 -1.95 -36.70
N ARG A 51 7.34 -3.21 -36.48
CA ARG A 51 7.03 -3.72 -35.15
C ARG A 51 8.30 -3.99 -34.33
N VAL A 52 9.35 -4.50 -34.95
CA VAL A 52 10.68 -4.69 -34.32
C VAL A 52 11.31 -3.34 -33.96
N GLU A 53 11.29 -2.38 -34.88
CA GLU A 53 11.83 -1.03 -34.64
C GLU A 53 11.08 -0.30 -33.53
N ARG A 54 9.75 -0.43 -33.45
CA ARG A 54 8.96 0.13 -32.34
C ARG A 54 9.35 -0.50 -31.01
N PHE A 55 9.59 -1.80 -30.99
CA PHE A 55 10.03 -2.50 -29.78
C PHE A 55 11.41 -2.04 -29.35
N ASP A 56 12.36 -1.98 -30.27
CA ASP A 56 13.73 -1.50 -30.02
C ASP A 56 13.76 -0.07 -29.47
N LYS A 57 12.94 0.80 -30.08
CA LYS A 57 12.77 2.20 -29.62
C LYS A 57 12.11 2.28 -28.24
N TYR A 58 11.07 1.48 -27.99
CA TYR A 58 10.41 1.42 -26.69
C TYR A 58 11.37 0.95 -25.60
N GLU A 59 12.12 -0.11 -25.88
CA GLU A 59 13.09 -0.68 -24.96
C GLU A 59 14.22 0.31 -24.67
N SER A 60 14.81 0.90 -25.71
CA SER A 60 15.87 1.92 -25.55
C SER A 60 15.39 3.11 -24.73
N SER A 61 14.15 3.56 -24.96
CA SER A 61 13.53 4.63 -24.16
C SER A 61 13.29 4.22 -22.71
N LEU A 62 12.90 2.97 -22.47
CA LEU A 62 12.66 2.45 -21.12
C LEU A 62 13.97 2.32 -20.34
N ILE A 63 15.02 1.81 -20.98
CA ILE A 63 16.37 1.74 -20.39
C ILE A 63 16.89 3.14 -20.05
N ALA A 64 16.73 4.11 -20.96
CA ALA A 64 17.10 5.51 -20.72
C ALA A 64 16.33 6.11 -19.53
N HIS A 65 15.02 5.84 -19.42
CA HIS A 65 14.21 6.35 -18.31
C HIS A 65 14.61 5.72 -16.96
N VAL A 66 14.80 4.39 -16.92
CA VAL A 66 15.20 3.67 -15.70
C VAL A 66 16.61 4.10 -15.24
N SER A 67 17.55 4.24 -16.17
CA SER A 67 18.90 4.71 -15.88
C SER A 67 18.93 6.17 -15.40
N ALA A 68 18.14 7.06 -16.00
CA ALA A 68 18.00 8.43 -15.55
C ALA A 68 17.40 8.50 -14.12
N ALA A 69 16.37 7.70 -13.84
CA ALA A 69 15.76 7.61 -12.52
C ALA A 69 16.76 7.07 -11.48
N ALA A 70 17.54 6.03 -11.82
CA ALA A 70 18.57 5.48 -10.96
C ALA A 70 19.69 6.50 -10.68
N GLN A 71 20.11 7.27 -11.69
CA GLN A 71 21.10 8.33 -11.50
C GLN A 71 20.58 9.47 -10.62
N GLU A 72 19.31 9.87 -10.76
CA GLU A 72 18.76 10.92 -9.90
C GLU A 72 18.60 10.43 -8.45
N ALA A 73 18.22 9.18 -8.25
CA ALA A 73 18.22 8.56 -6.92
C ALA A 73 19.62 8.57 -6.30
N ALA A 74 20.66 8.16 -7.04
CA ALA A 74 22.04 8.20 -6.58
C ALA A 74 22.52 9.63 -6.25
N ARG A 75 22.13 10.63 -7.05
CA ARG A 75 22.42 12.04 -6.77
C ARG A 75 21.67 12.54 -5.53
N ALA A 76 20.43 12.12 -5.32
CA ALA A 76 19.67 12.46 -4.13
C ALA A 76 20.32 11.86 -2.87
N THR A 77 20.78 10.61 -2.93
CA THR A 77 21.53 9.97 -1.84
C THR A 77 22.83 10.72 -1.53
N MET A 78 23.65 11.04 -2.55
CA MET A 78 24.87 11.83 -2.34
C MET A 78 24.59 13.23 -1.77
N ARG A 79 23.52 13.91 -2.20
CA ARG A 79 23.12 15.21 -1.62
C ARG A 79 22.71 15.06 -0.16
N ALA A 80 21.98 14.00 0.19
CA ALA A 80 21.59 13.73 1.57
C ALA A 80 22.82 13.43 2.46
N GLU A 81 23.80 12.69 1.97
CA GLU A 81 25.06 12.42 2.67
C GLU A 81 25.90 13.69 2.86
N VAL A 82 26.05 14.52 1.82
CA VAL A 82 26.77 15.80 1.92
C VAL A 82 26.07 16.77 2.86
N GLN A 83 24.74 16.83 2.87
CA GLN A 83 23.97 17.66 3.80
C GLN A 83 24.08 17.15 5.25
N SER A 84 24.07 15.84 5.46
CA SER A 84 24.27 15.23 6.78
C SER A 84 25.69 15.48 7.31
N ALA A 85 26.71 15.36 6.46
CA ALA A 85 28.10 15.69 6.81
C ALA A 85 28.29 17.19 7.12
N ALA A 86 27.67 18.08 6.34
CA ALA A 86 27.71 19.52 6.59
C ALA A 86 26.99 19.92 7.89
N GLN A 87 25.85 19.29 8.22
CA GLN A 87 25.18 19.46 9.51
C GLN A 87 26.06 18.95 10.66
N ALA A 88 26.70 17.78 10.53
CA ALA A 88 27.64 17.27 11.53
C ALA A 88 28.83 18.21 11.77
N SER A 89 29.41 18.79 10.70
CA SER A 89 30.48 19.78 10.80
C SER A 89 30.03 21.11 11.42
N ALA A 90 28.85 21.62 11.06
CA ALA A 90 28.31 22.86 11.65
C ALA A 90 27.94 22.69 13.14
N THR A 91 27.54 21.48 13.55
CA THR A 91 27.27 21.15 14.95
C THR A 91 28.58 21.04 15.77
N ASN A 92 29.68 20.60 15.14
CA ASN A 92 30.99 20.50 15.77
C ASN A 92 31.69 21.86 15.98
N THR A 93 31.44 22.87 15.14
CA THR A 93 31.97 24.24 15.37
C THR A 93 31.17 25.05 16.39
N ALA A 94 29.94 24.65 16.70
CA ALA A 94 29.10 25.29 17.74
C ALA A 94 29.08 24.55 19.09
N SER A 95 29.72 23.38 19.20
CA SER A 95 29.76 22.60 20.44
C SER A 95 31.14 22.63 21.09
N PHE A 96 31.31 23.54 22.05
CA PHE A 96 32.27 23.31 23.13
C PHE A 96 31.77 22.08 23.92
N ALA A 97 32.45 20.95 23.78
CA ALA A 97 32.34 19.77 24.63
C ALA A 97 30.92 19.17 24.87
N ALA A 98 30.20 18.76 23.82
CA ALA A 98 29.15 17.73 24.01
C ALA A 98 29.77 16.33 23.89
N ARG A 99 30.17 15.76 25.04
CA ARG A 99 30.43 14.32 25.17
C ARG A 99 29.22 13.55 24.61
N PRO A 100 29.39 12.56 23.71
CA PRO A 100 28.25 11.77 23.24
C PRO A 100 27.59 11.15 24.46
N THR A 101 26.34 11.51 24.70
CA THR A 101 25.50 10.88 25.72
C THR A 101 25.32 9.45 25.28
N MET A 102 26.15 8.53 25.78
CA MET A 102 25.94 7.10 25.61
C MET A 102 24.68 6.74 26.39
N THR A 103 23.53 6.87 25.75
CA THR A 103 22.27 6.35 26.25
C THR A 103 22.42 4.85 26.38
N LYS A 104 21.99 4.29 27.51
CA LYS A 104 22.08 2.85 27.75
C LYS A 104 21.32 2.10 26.65
N PRO A 105 21.87 0.99 26.13
CA PRO A 105 21.18 0.17 25.15
C PRO A 105 19.85 -0.34 25.73
N VAL A 106 18.80 -0.27 24.93
CA VAL A 106 17.46 -0.71 25.31
C VAL A 106 17.29 -2.16 24.88
N LYS A 107 16.97 -3.03 25.84
CA LYS A 107 16.66 -4.43 25.53
C LYS A 107 15.27 -4.51 24.92
N MET A 108 15.23 -4.68 23.60
CA MET A 108 14.00 -4.90 22.84
C MET A 108 13.70 -6.40 22.73
N SER A 109 12.41 -6.77 22.81
CA SER A 109 11.95 -8.11 22.47
C SER A 109 11.43 -8.10 21.05
N VAL A 110 11.98 -8.96 20.19
CA VAL A 110 11.51 -9.11 18.80
C VAL A 110 10.63 -10.36 18.71
N PRO A 111 9.50 -10.31 17.99
CA PRO A 111 8.71 -11.51 17.70
C PRO A 111 9.55 -12.56 16.99
N THR A 112 9.26 -13.84 17.24
CA THR A 112 9.94 -14.93 16.53
C THR A 112 9.42 -15.03 15.10
N PHE A 113 10.32 -15.18 14.12
CA PHE A 113 9.94 -15.46 12.74
C PHE A 113 10.00 -16.97 12.47
N ASP A 114 8.84 -17.60 12.29
CA ASP A 114 8.74 -19.04 12.03
C ASP A 114 8.92 -19.39 10.54
N GLY A 115 8.76 -18.41 9.67
CA GLY A 115 8.78 -18.58 8.22
C GLY A 115 7.51 -19.23 7.70
N LYS A 116 6.35 -18.96 8.29
CA LYS A 116 5.02 -19.37 7.79
C LYS A 116 4.50 -18.40 6.73
N ASP A 117 3.55 -18.82 5.91
CA ASP A 117 2.98 -17.98 4.85
C ASP A 117 2.16 -16.80 5.39
N SER A 118 1.70 -16.90 6.64
CA SER A 118 1.05 -15.81 7.38
C SER A 118 2.03 -14.79 7.96
N ASP A 119 3.32 -15.13 8.05
CA ASP A 119 4.32 -14.27 8.67
C ASP A 119 4.78 -13.21 7.67
N SER A 120 4.74 -11.94 8.07
CA SER A 120 5.30 -10.87 7.26
C SER A 120 6.81 -10.74 7.54
N LEU A 121 7.64 -11.30 6.65
CA LEU A 121 9.09 -11.11 6.71
C LEU A 121 9.45 -9.61 6.68
N VAL A 122 8.73 -8.80 5.91
CA VAL A 122 8.98 -7.36 5.78
C VAL A 122 8.87 -6.65 7.13
N PHE A 123 7.82 -6.94 7.91
CA PHE A 123 7.67 -6.37 9.24
C PHE A 123 8.69 -6.92 10.22
N TRP A 124 8.96 -8.23 10.17
CA TRP A 124 9.94 -8.83 11.08
C TRP A 124 11.37 -8.28 10.86
N VAL A 125 11.79 -8.11 9.60
CA VAL A 125 13.07 -7.46 9.27
C VAL A 125 13.14 -6.06 9.88
N ARG A 126 12.05 -5.28 9.77
CA ARG A 126 11.99 -3.94 10.36
C ARG A 126 12.11 -3.96 11.88
N GLU A 127 11.45 -4.91 12.55
CA GLU A 127 11.57 -5.08 14.00
C GLU A 127 13.00 -5.44 14.42
N ILE A 128 13.71 -6.27 13.65
CA ILE A 128 15.12 -6.57 13.88
C ILE A 128 15.98 -5.31 13.74
N GLU A 129 15.83 -4.52 12.66
CA GLU A 129 16.59 -3.27 12.47
C GLU A 129 16.41 -2.29 13.64
N ILE A 130 15.17 -2.14 14.12
CA ILE A 130 14.83 -1.30 15.27
C ILE A 130 15.53 -1.84 16.52
N ALA A 131 15.47 -3.15 16.77
CA ALA A 131 16.12 -3.77 17.93
C ALA A 131 17.64 -3.70 17.89
N LEU A 132 18.26 -3.88 16.71
CA LEU A 132 19.71 -3.70 16.53
C LEU A 132 20.12 -2.26 16.84
N SER A 133 19.36 -1.28 16.35
CA SER A 133 19.62 0.14 16.58
C SER A 133 19.44 0.53 18.06
N ALA A 134 18.32 0.13 18.67
CA ALA A 134 18.00 0.42 20.07
C ALA A 134 18.94 -0.29 21.05
N GLY A 135 19.36 -1.51 20.70
CA GLY A 135 20.34 -2.29 21.44
C GLY A 135 21.79 -1.88 21.17
N GLN A 136 22.03 -0.92 20.26
CA GLN A 136 23.36 -0.46 19.85
C GLN A 136 24.28 -1.62 19.40
N ILE A 137 23.70 -2.60 18.70
CA ILE A 137 24.40 -3.80 18.20
C ILE A 137 24.94 -3.49 16.80
N TYR A 138 26.18 -3.00 16.74
CA TYR A 138 26.83 -2.61 15.48
C TYR A 138 27.77 -3.68 14.91
N ASP A 139 28.27 -4.59 15.74
CA ASP A 139 29.16 -5.65 15.28
C ASP A 139 28.41 -6.66 14.39
N ALA A 140 28.96 -6.95 13.21
CA ALA A 140 28.29 -7.77 12.20
C ALA A 140 27.97 -9.19 12.71
N ARG A 141 28.87 -9.81 13.49
CA ARG A 141 28.64 -11.13 14.05
C ARG A 141 27.59 -11.10 15.14
N ALA A 142 27.58 -10.07 15.99
CA ALA A 142 26.55 -9.86 17.00
C ALA A 142 25.17 -9.62 16.38
N GLN A 143 25.09 -8.86 15.28
CA GLN A 143 23.84 -8.65 14.54
C GLN A 143 23.28 -9.97 13.97
N VAL A 144 24.14 -10.77 13.34
CA VAL A 144 23.76 -12.09 12.82
C VAL A 144 23.32 -13.03 13.93
N ALA A 145 24.09 -13.12 15.03
CA ALA A 145 23.73 -13.96 16.18
C ALA A 145 22.39 -13.53 16.80
N PHE A 146 22.16 -12.22 16.93
CA PHE A 146 20.90 -11.68 17.40
C PHE A 146 19.73 -12.07 16.46
N ALA A 147 19.88 -11.88 15.15
CA ALA A 147 18.86 -12.27 14.18
C ALA A 147 18.56 -13.77 14.21
N LEU A 148 19.60 -14.63 14.21
CA LEU A 148 19.47 -16.08 14.31
C LEU A 148 18.71 -16.51 15.57
N SER A 149 18.96 -15.85 16.71
CA SER A 149 18.28 -16.15 17.97
C SER A 149 16.77 -15.87 17.94
N ASN A 150 16.32 -14.98 17.04
CA ASN A 150 14.91 -14.62 16.84
C ASN A 150 14.24 -15.42 15.70
N LEU A 151 14.92 -16.39 15.09
CA LEU A 151 14.30 -17.32 14.14
C LEU A 151 13.66 -18.49 14.88
N GLY A 152 12.50 -18.94 14.40
CA GLY A 152 11.77 -20.12 14.84
C GLY A 152 11.40 -21.03 13.67
N GLY A 153 10.66 -22.11 13.95
CA GLY A 153 10.05 -22.97 12.94
C GLY A 153 10.93 -23.34 11.73
N ARG A 154 10.38 -23.11 10.53
CA ARG A 154 11.03 -23.40 9.24
C ARG A 154 12.25 -22.50 9.02
N ALA A 155 12.17 -21.24 9.44
CA ALA A 155 13.25 -20.28 9.27
C ALA A 155 14.51 -20.68 10.06
N ARG A 156 14.35 -21.16 11.30
CA ARG A 156 15.46 -21.67 12.11
C ARG A 156 16.08 -22.92 11.48
N ALA A 157 15.25 -23.88 11.06
CA ALA A 157 15.75 -25.11 10.44
C ALA A 157 16.57 -24.81 9.16
N TRP A 158 16.08 -23.90 8.32
CA TRP A 158 16.80 -23.42 7.14
C TRP A 158 18.13 -22.76 7.50
N ALA A 159 18.14 -21.83 8.47
CA ALA A 159 19.35 -21.11 8.86
C ALA A 159 20.41 -22.05 9.45
N VAL A 160 20.01 -23.00 10.30
CA VAL A 160 20.90 -24.03 10.87
C VAL A 160 21.47 -24.92 9.77
N ALA A 161 20.68 -25.31 8.75
CA ALA A 161 21.17 -26.09 7.63
C ALA A 161 22.24 -25.35 6.82
N ARG A 162 22.05 -24.04 6.58
CA ARG A 162 23.05 -23.18 5.91
C ARG A 162 24.35 -23.09 6.70
N GLU A 163 24.26 -22.83 8.00
CA GLU A 163 25.44 -22.75 8.91
C GLU A 163 26.15 -24.10 9.08
N THR A 164 25.42 -25.22 9.04
CA THR A 164 26.02 -26.56 9.12
C THR A 164 26.79 -26.91 7.85
N ALA A 165 26.24 -26.53 6.68
CA ALA A 165 26.91 -26.76 5.40
C ALA A 165 28.16 -25.89 5.24
N THR A 166 28.09 -24.63 5.67
CA THR A 166 29.18 -23.68 5.61
C THR A 166 29.24 -22.88 6.91
N PRO A 167 30.14 -23.25 7.85
CA PRO A 167 30.27 -22.51 9.10
C PRO A 167 30.60 -21.04 8.86
N GLY A 168 29.79 -20.15 9.44
CA GLY A 168 29.89 -18.72 9.22
C GLY A 168 29.38 -18.25 7.87
N TYR A 169 28.41 -18.98 7.29
CA TYR A 169 27.73 -18.62 6.04
C TYR A 169 27.20 -17.19 6.07
N PHE A 170 26.56 -16.79 7.19
CA PHE A 170 26.07 -15.43 7.36
C PHE A 170 27.19 -14.50 7.85
N THR A 171 27.67 -13.64 6.95
CA THR A 171 28.80 -12.73 7.21
C THR A 171 28.36 -11.37 7.77
N SER A 172 27.14 -10.93 7.46
CA SER A 172 26.53 -9.68 7.92
C SER A 172 25.01 -9.78 7.99
N TRP A 173 24.37 -8.84 8.69
CA TRP A 173 22.91 -8.70 8.68
C TRP A 173 22.36 -8.49 7.27
N SER A 174 22.98 -7.61 6.48
CA SER A 174 22.53 -7.32 5.11
C SER A 174 22.53 -8.56 4.20
N PHE A 175 23.57 -9.40 4.31
CA PHE A 175 23.64 -10.66 3.56
C PHE A 175 22.57 -11.66 4.04
N MET A 176 22.39 -11.79 5.36
CA MET A 176 21.36 -12.66 5.94
C MET A 176 19.94 -12.22 5.54
N GLU A 177 19.66 -10.92 5.56
CA GLU A 177 18.39 -10.35 5.12
C GLU A 177 18.10 -10.69 3.66
N GLN A 178 19.10 -10.53 2.76
CA GLN A 178 18.96 -10.88 1.36
C GLN A 178 18.61 -12.37 1.17
N GLU A 179 19.27 -13.25 1.90
CA GLU A 179 19.01 -14.70 1.85
C GLU A 179 17.64 -15.08 2.42
N LEU A 180 17.20 -14.40 3.49
CA LEU A 180 15.85 -14.56 4.02
C LEU A 180 14.81 -14.11 3.00
N ARG A 181 15.02 -12.97 2.35
CA ARG A 181 14.13 -12.47 1.30
C ARG A 181 14.09 -13.43 0.11
N SER A 182 15.22 -13.93 -0.36
CA SER A 182 15.28 -14.86 -1.50
C SER A 182 14.61 -16.21 -1.19
N THR A 183 14.65 -16.66 0.06
CA THR A 183 14.10 -17.95 0.48
C THR A 183 12.62 -17.86 0.86
N PHE A 184 12.21 -16.82 1.60
CA PHE A 184 10.90 -16.75 2.23
C PHE A 184 9.95 -15.71 1.61
N LEU A 185 10.42 -14.81 0.73
CA LEU A 185 9.52 -13.97 -0.06
C LEU A 185 9.26 -14.62 -1.42
N LEU A 186 7.98 -14.80 -1.75
CA LEU A 186 7.60 -15.13 -3.12
C LEU A 186 7.97 -13.96 -4.06
N ALA A 187 8.41 -14.29 -5.28
CA ALA A 187 8.82 -13.33 -6.32
C ALA A 187 7.74 -12.31 -6.76
N ASN A 188 6.52 -12.37 -6.21
CA ASN A 188 5.42 -11.48 -6.50
C ASN A 188 4.70 -10.94 -5.24
N VAL A 189 5.35 -10.94 -4.07
CA VAL A 189 4.72 -10.44 -2.83
C VAL A 189 4.25 -8.98 -2.97
N ALA A 190 5.05 -8.13 -3.59
CA ALA A 190 4.69 -6.72 -3.82
C ALA A 190 3.44 -6.61 -4.71
N TYR A 191 3.39 -7.38 -5.80
CA TYR A 191 2.23 -7.46 -6.69
C TYR A 191 0.99 -7.98 -5.95
N ARG A 192 1.13 -9.04 -5.14
CA ARG A 192 0.02 -9.62 -4.36
C ARG A 192 -0.57 -8.61 -3.38
N HIS A 193 0.26 -7.92 -2.61
CA HIS A 193 -0.19 -6.89 -1.68
C HIS A 193 -0.79 -5.69 -2.43
N ARG A 194 -0.23 -5.29 -3.57
CA ARG A 194 -0.82 -4.26 -4.45
C ARG A 194 -2.21 -4.65 -4.96
N CYS A 195 -2.38 -5.89 -5.43
CA CYS A 195 -3.70 -6.39 -5.83
C CYS A 195 -4.68 -6.46 -4.66
N SER A 196 -4.23 -6.88 -3.47
CA SER A 196 -5.06 -6.88 -2.27
C SER A 196 -5.46 -5.46 -1.86
N PHE A 197 -4.55 -4.49 -1.93
CA PHE A 197 -4.83 -3.08 -1.66
C PHE A 197 -5.93 -2.57 -2.60
N LEU A 198 -5.77 -2.76 -3.91
CA LEU A 198 -6.73 -2.31 -4.92
C LEU A 198 -8.12 -2.95 -4.77
N ARG A 199 -8.21 -4.16 -4.22
CA ARG A 199 -9.47 -4.87 -3.96
C ARG A 199 -9.99 -4.69 -2.54
N CYS A 200 -9.27 -3.98 -1.66
CA CYS A 200 -9.61 -3.90 -0.25
C CYS A 200 -10.90 -3.09 -0.07
N LYS A 201 -11.90 -3.69 0.57
CA LYS A 201 -13.21 -3.10 0.87
C LYS A 201 -13.45 -3.13 2.36
N GLN A 202 -14.11 -2.10 2.90
CA GLN A 202 -14.47 -2.02 4.32
C GLN A 202 -15.24 -3.28 4.77
N GLY A 203 -16.15 -3.79 3.94
CA GLY A 203 -16.94 -4.97 4.27
C GLY A 203 -17.73 -4.76 5.55
N LYS A 204 -17.67 -5.70 6.51
CA LYS A 204 -18.32 -5.59 7.83
C LYS A 204 -17.45 -4.93 8.91
N ARG A 205 -16.22 -4.54 8.58
CA ARG A 205 -15.24 -4.02 9.55
C ARG A 205 -15.57 -2.59 9.98
N SER A 206 -14.96 -2.16 11.08
CA SER A 206 -14.94 -0.73 11.42
C SER A 206 -14.17 0.05 10.34
N LEU A 207 -14.40 1.36 10.24
CA LEU A 207 -13.58 2.20 9.35
C LEU A 207 -12.11 2.18 9.76
N GLN A 208 -11.84 2.13 11.07
CA GLN A 208 -10.48 2.12 11.59
C GLN A 208 -9.72 0.86 11.17
N ASP A 209 -10.33 -0.32 11.31
CA ASP A 209 -9.73 -1.58 10.87
C ASP A 209 -9.52 -1.61 9.35
N TYR A 210 -10.44 -1.00 8.59
CA TYR A 210 -10.30 -0.89 7.15
C TYR A 210 -9.15 0.02 6.73
N ALA A 211 -9.06 1.22 7.32
CA ALA A 211 -7.97 2.15 7.07
C ALA A 211 -6.61 1.53 7.47
N MET A 212 -6.57 0.82 8.60
CA MET A 212 -5.36 0.15 9.06
C MET A 212 -4.96 -1.01 8.14
N GLU A 213 -5.89 -1.78 7.60
CA GLU A 213 -5.58 -2.83 6.62
C GLU A 213 -4.95 -2.23 5.35
N LEU A 214 -5.46 -1.10 4.85
CA LEU A 214 -4.86 -0.43 3.69
C LEU A 214 -3.41 0.01 3.98
N LEU A 215 -3.15 0.60 5.14
CA LEU A 215 -1.81 0.99 5.56
C LEU A 215 -0.87 -0.22 5.69
N ASN A 216 -1.38 -1.30 6.28
CA ASN A 216 -0.64 -2.55 6.43
C ASN A 216 -0.30 -3.19 5.08
N LEU A 217 -1.26 -3.21 4.15
CA LEU A 217 -1.05 -3.69 2.79
C LEU A 217 -0.01 -2.83 2.06
N GLU A 218 -0.05 -1.50 2.17
CA GLU A 218 0.95 -0.60 1.61
C GLU A 218 2.35 -0.90 2.15
N ALA A 219 2.49 -0.97 3.48
CA ALA A 219 3.78 -1.22 4.10
C ALA A 219 4.36 -2.61 3.74
N ALA A 220 3.51 -3.63 3.62
CA ALA A 220 3.91 -4.99 3.25
C ALA A 220 4.35 -5.14 1.78
N MET A 221 4.04 -4.18 0.89
CA MET A 221 4.51 -4.22 -0.51
C MET A 221 6.04 -4.12 -0.62
N ALA A 222 6.72 -3.54 0.38
CA ALA A 222 8.18 -3.30 0.38
C ALA A 222 8.70 -2.65 -0.92
N GLY A 223 7.90 -1.77 -1.53
CA GLY A 223 8.19 -1.08 -2.79
C GLY A 223 7.88 0.41 -2.71
N ALA A 224 7.96 1.10 -3.85
CA ALA A 224 7.60 2.52 -3.91
C ALA A 224 6.15 2.73 -3.42
N PRO A 225 5.91 3.76 -2.60
CA PRO A 225 4.57 4.04 -2.08
C PRO A 225 3.59 4.27 -3.23
N LEU A 226 2.33 3.93 -3.01
CA LEU A 226 1.29 4.25 -3.98
C LEU A 226 1.08 5.76 -4.04
N SER A 227 0.62 6.26 -5.18
CA SER A 227 0.26 7.67 -5.31
C SER A 227 -0.96 7.97 -4.43
N GLU A 228 -1.02 9.18 -3.86
CA GLU A 228 -2.12 9.57 -2.97
C GLU A 228 -3.48 9.52 -3.67
N ASP A 229 -3.52 9.83 -4.98
CA ASP A 229 -4.70 9.68 -5.82
C ASP A 229 -5.22 8.23 -5.86
N VAL A 230 -4.33 7.24 -6.00
CA VAL A 230 -4.71 5.82 -5.96
C VAL A 230 -5.22 5.45 -4.57
N LYS A 231 -4.53 5.88 -3.50
CA LYS A 231 -4.94 5.56 -2.12
C LYS A 231 -6.31 6.12 -1.78
N VAL A 232 -6.55 7.39 -2.07
CA VAL A 232 -7.83 8.05 -1.82
C VAL A 232 -8.93 7.41 -2.66
N THR A 233 -8.67 7.12 -3.94
CA THR A 233 -9.65 6.48 -4.82
C THR A 233 -10.06 5.11 -4.29
N VAL A 234 -9.09 4.26 -3.94
CA VAL A 234 -9.36 2.93 -3.37
C VAL A 234 -10.11 3.03 -2.05
N PHE A 235 -9.70 3.95 -1.16
CA PHE A 235 -10.35 4.17 0.12
C PHE A 235 -11.82 4.56 -0.06
N MET A 236 -12.07 5.63 -0.82
CA MET A 236 -13.44 6.13 -1.06
C MET A 236 -14.31 5.10 -1.76
N ASP A 237 -13.76 4.34 -2.72
CA ASP A 237 -14.48 3.27 -3.39
C ASP A 237 -14.75 2.06 -2.48
N GLY A 238 -13.89 1.82 -1.50
CA GLY A 238 -14.02 0.72 -0.56
C GLY A 238 -14.80 1.00 0.72
N VAL A 239 -15.03 2.26 1.07
CA VAL A 239 -15.95 2.66 2.14
C VAL A 239 -17.38 2.24 1.79
N ARG A 240 -18.11 1.70 2.77
CA ARG A 240 -19.52 1.29 2.63
C ARG A 240 -20.38 2.48 2.21
N THR A 241 -21.37 2.21 1.36
CA THR A 241 -22.39 3.21 1.02
C THR A 241 -23.11 3.70 2.28
N GLY A 242 -23.16 5.02 2.46
CA GLY A 242 -23.73 5.65 3.65
C GLY A 242 -23.26 7.10 3.81
N PRO A 243 -23.57 7.76 4.93
CA PRO A 243 -23.25 9.17 5.17
C PRO A 243 -21.74 9.46 5.05
N VAL A 244 -20.90 8.56 5.56
CA VAL A 244 -19.44 8.65 5.47
C VAL A 244 -18.96 8.74 4.02
N ARG A 245 -19.41 7.83 3.16
CA ARG A 245 -19.06 7.85 1.73
C ARG A 245 -19.55 9.14 1.07
N THR A 246 -20.77 9.57 1.38
CA THR A 246 -21.34 10.83 0.87
C THR A 246 -20.50 12.05 1.26
N GLU A 247 -20.05 12.13 2.51
CA GLU A 247 -19.21 13.24 2.97
C GLU A 247 -17.84 13.24 2.28
N LEU A 248 -17.23 12.08 2.08
CA LEU A 248 -15.97 11.97 1.32
C LEU A 248 -16.12 12.47 -0.12
N PHE A 249 -17.21 12.13 -0.81
CA PHE A 249 -17.49 12.65 -2.16
C PHE A 249 -17.74 14.16 -2.19
N ARG A 250 -18.39 14.70 -1.14
CA ARG A 250 -18.63 16.15 -1.02
C ARG A 250 -17.33 16.92 -0.81
N ARG A 251 -16.42 16.40 0.02
CA ARG A 251 -15.18 17.09 0.41
C ARG A 251 -14.03 16.90 -0.57
N GLN A 252 -14.01 15.79 -1.32
CA GLN A 252 -12.96 15.46 -2.28
C GLN A 252 -11.53 15.59 -1.72
N PRO A 253 -11.21 14.88 -0.62
CA PRO A 253 -9.90 14.95 0.03
C PRO A 253 -8.77 14.59 -0.93
N LYS A 254 -7.58 15.15 -0.71
CA LYS A 254 -6.41 14.91 -1.57
C LYS A 254 -5.44 13.86 -1.02
N PRO A 255 -4.95 13.98 0.23
CA PRO A 255 -4.18 12.91 0.85
C PRO A 255 -5.09 11.88 1.54
N PHE A 256 -4.60 10.64 1.58
CA PHE A 256 -5.25 9.52 2.24
C PHE A 256 -5.51 9.77 3.74
N ASN A 257 -4.60 10.48 4.42
CA ASN A 257 -4.75 10.84 5.82
C ASN A 257 -5.92 11.80 6.06
N GLU A 258 -6.13 12.78 5.16
CA GLU A 258 -7.29 13.68 5.24
C GLU A 258 -8.59 12.90 5.00
N ALA A 259 -8.62 12.03 4.00
CA ALA A 259 -9.78 11.18 3.72
C ALA A 259 -10.13 10.29 4.93
N THR A 260 -9.12 9.69 5.56
CA THR A 260 -9.31 8.86 6.76
C THR A 260 -9.86 9.70 7.91
N HIS A 261 -9.30 10.89 8.16
CA HIS A 261 -9.76 11.78 9.23
C HIS A 261 -11.22 12.22 9.04
N ILE A 262 -11.60 12.64 7.83
CA ILE A 262 -12.99 12.99 7.49
C ILE A 262 -13.91 11.79 7.74
N ALA A 263 -13.49 10.59 7.30
CA ALA A 263 -14.30 9.40 7.46
C ALA A 263 -14.55 9.04 8.93
N MET A 264 -13.52 9.14 9.78
CA MET A 264 -13.66 8.89 11.23
C MET A 264 -14.56 9.90 11.91
N LEU A 265 -14.42 11.18 11.55
CA LEU A 265 -15.25 12.25 12.11
C LEU A 265 -16.72 12.04 11.75
N GLU A 266 -17.00 11.77 10.48
CA GLU A 266 -18.37 11.54 10.03
C GLU A 266 -18.99 10.27 10.65
N ASP A 267 -18.22 9.18 10.77
CA ASP A 267 -18.68 7.96 11.45
C ASP A 267 -19.01 8.23 12.91
N HIS A 268 -18.19 9.03 13.59
CA HIS A 268 -18.48 9.47 14.95
C HIS A 268 -19.77 10.30 15.02
N CYS A 269 -19.96 11.28 14.14
CA CYS A 269 -21.18 12.09 14.06
C CYS A 269 -22.42 11.23 13.82
N VAL A 270 -22.37 10.29 12.87
CA VAL A 270 -23.46 9.38 12.56
C VAL A 270 -23.81 8.51 13.76
N ARG A 271 -22.81 7.93 14.42
CA ARG A 271 -23.02 7.08 15.60
C ARG A 271 -23.57 7.88 16.78
N SER A 272 -23.12 9.13 16.96
CA SER A 272 -23.65 10.04 17.97
C SER A 272 -25.10 10.41 17.69
N ALA A 273 -25.46 10.64 16.43
CA ALA A 273 -26.83 10.96 16.02
C ALA A 273 -27.79 9.77 16.12
N GLN A 274 -27.28 8.54 15.94
CA GLN A 274 -28.06 7.30 16.05
C GLN A 274 -28.36 6.88 17.49
N GLY A 275 -27.75 7.54 18.48
CA GLY A 275 -28.06 7.35 19.89
C GLY A 275 -27.47 6.08 20.49
N HIS A 276 -26.79 6.23 21.62
CA HIS A 276 -26.62 5.14 22.58
C HIS A 276 -27.99 4.95 23.25
N THR A 277 -28.74 3.90 22.89
CA THR A 277 -29.80 3.39 23.78
C THR A 277 -29.16 2.35 24.68
N PRO A 278 -28.78 2.67 25.93
CA PRO A 278 -28.70 1.62 26.94
C PRO A 278 -30.12 1.05 27.02
N HIS A 279 -30.25 -0.22 26.65
CA HIS A 279 -31.47 -0.97 26.83
C HIS A 279 -31.61 -1.30 28.32
N ASP A 280 -31.96 -0.31 29.12
CA ASP A 280 -32.52 -0.54 30.46
C ASP A 280 -34.03 -0.36 30.34
N GLU A 281 -34.74 -1.48 30.31
CA GLU A 281 -36.14 -1.51 30.69
C GLU A 281 -36.23 -1.16 32.17
N ALA A 282 -36.73 0.03 32.50
CA ALA A 282 -37.71 0.24 33.57
C ALA A 282 -38.17 1.71 33.61
N SER A 283 -39.40 1.92 33.13
CA SER A 283 -40.43 2.82 33.70
C SER A 283 -40.03 4.23 34.15
N GLU A 284 -40.20 5.22 33.28
CA GLU A 284 -41.12 6.37 33.44
C GLU A 284 -40.82 7.37 32.32
N GLY A 285 -41.76 7.50 31.37
CA GLY A 285 -41.59 8.38 30.21
C GLY A 285 -41.70 9.86 30.57
N PRO A 286 -40.96 10.77 29.91
CA PRO A 286 -41.29 12.19 29.96
C PRO A 286 -42.50 12.46 29.07
N THR A 287 -43.49 13.14 29.61
CA THR A 287 -44.67 13.60 28.88
C THR A 287 -44.28 14.45 27.66
N PRO A 288 -44.86 14.19 26.47
CA PRO A 288 -44.65 15.03 25.30
C PRO A 288 -45.25 16.42 25.50
N MET A 289 -44.48 17.46 25.19
CA MET A 289 -44.96 18.84 25.15
C MET A 289 -45.85 19.03 23.91
N GLU A 290 -47.15 19.26 24.10
CA GLU A 290 -48.08 19.51 22.99
C GLU A 290 -47.78 20.88 22.33
N ILE A 291 -47.46 20.84 21.04
CA ILE A 291 -47.28 22.01 20.20
C ILE A 291 -48.59 22.25 19.45
N SER A 292 -49.38 23.22 19.90
CA SER A 292 -50.62 23.63 19.23
C SER A 292 -50.30 24.55 18.05
N LEU A 293 -50.75 24.17 16.84
CA LEU A 293 -50.59 24.94 15.62
C LEU A 293 -51.73 25.96 15.46
N ALA A 294 -51.32 27.24 15.43
CA ALA A 294 -51.83 28.37 14.64
C ALA A 294 -53.32 28.74 14.66
N GLU A 295 -53.63 30.02 14.96
CA GLU A 295 -53.92 30.97 13.87
C GLU A 295 -53.96 32.45 14.29
N SER A 296 -53.59 33.24 13.28
CA SER A 296 -53.46 34.68 13.14
C SER A 296 -54.55 35.58 13.75
N ALA A 297 -54.13 36.80 14.09
CA ALA A 297 -54.92 37.91 14.57
C ALA A 297 -56.07 38.35 13.64
N ARG A 298 -57.22 38.75 14.22
CA ARG A 298 -57.86 40.05 13.98
C ARG A 298 -59.06 40.34 14.90
N SER A 299 -59.27 41.63 15.08
CA SER A 299 -60.10 42.32 16.07
C SER A 299 -61.56 42.56 15.61
N GLN A 300 -62.48 42.65 16.58
CA GLN A 300 -63.74 43.41 16.65
C GLN A 300 -64.65 43.52 15.41
N LYS A 301 -65.95 43.15 15.53
CA LYS A 301 -67.12 44.05 15.75
C LYS A 301 -68.45 43.35 15.41
N THR A 302 -69.43 43.49 16.33
CA THR A 302 -70.89 43.61 16.13
C THR A 302 -71.55 43.12 14.83
N GLN A 303 -72.54 42.23 14.91
CA GLN A 303 -73.91 42.49 14.40
C GLN A 303 -74.96 41.41 14.80
N ARG A 304 -76.01 41.92 15.45
CA ARG A 304 -77.46 41.56 15.52
C ARG A 304 -77.99 40.17 15.09
N ALA A 305 -78.71 39.58 16.05
CA ALA A 305 -80.08 39.02 15.99
C ALA A 305 -80.80 38.84 14.63
N SER A 306 -81.41 37.67 14.42
CA SER A 306 -82.87 37.47 14.18
C SER A 306 -83.19 36.16 13.44
N GLY A 307 -84.26 35.46 13.85
CA GLY A 307 -85.11 34.61 13.01
C GLY A 307 -84.65 33.16 12.82
N ARG A 308 -85.20 32.18 13.55
CA ARG A 308 -86.40 31.36 13.24
C ARG A 308 -86.33 30.52 11.95
N CYS A 309 -86.45 29.22 12.19
CA CYS A 309 -86.88 28.06 11.40
C CYS A 309 -87.60 28.31 10.06
N PHE A 310 -87.42 27.41 9.10
CA PHE A 310 -88.41 26.37 8.70
C PHE A 310 -87.76 25.43 7.67
N GLY A 311 -88.04 24.13 7.77
CA GLY A 311 -87.67 23.16 6.74
C GLY A 311 -88.57 23.28 5.50
N CYS A 312 -88.21 22.53 4.45
CA CYS A 312 -89.15 21.92 3.50
C CYS A 312 -88.40 20.94 2.58
N ASN A 313 -88.99 19.74 2.48
CA ASN A 313 -89.12 18.80 1.37
C ASN A 313 -87.95 18.47 0.45
#